data_AF-A0AB74E437-F1
#
_entry.id   AF-A0AB74E437-F1
#
_cell.length_a   1.000
_cell.length_b   1.000
_cell.length_c   1.000
_cell.angle_alpha   90.00
_cell.angle_beta   90.00
_cell.angle_gamma   90.00
#
_symmetry.space_group_name_H-M   'P 1'
#
loop_
_entity.id
_entity.type
_entity.pdbx_description
1 polymer ?
#
loop_
_entity_poly.entity_id
_entity_poly.type
_entity_poly.pdbx_seq_one_letter_code
_entity_poly.pdbx_strand_id
1 'polypeptide(L)'
;VYHLIALLRYGGGISYQLLDDHSNYISLYNKYGSPLPLMHLYKMFRPFVNEDIEITNNYVLSRKDNNYHFLLFNKINDRYMSDVKQDFIFHNELPQDSLMIIKTLNHEHGSIQHLLPISDQLVYIEKEILDELDKTNYPKTELAVQEETGRTFELKLNHDEVKYICFKPS
;
A
#
# COMPACT_ATOMS: atom_id res chain seq x y z
N VAL A 1 2.95 -4.60 7.02
CA VAL A 1 4.01 -3.56 7.01
C VAL A 1 5.23 -3.93 7.87
N TYR A 2 5.08 -4.40 9.11
CA TYR A 2 6.21 -4.77 9.99
C TYR A 2 7.25 -5.71 9.37
N HIS A 3 6.79 -6.78 8.70
CA HIS A 3 7.68 -7.69 8.00
C HIS A 3 8.51 -6.96 6.93
N LEU A 4 7.88 -6.12 6.10
CA LEU A 4 8.57 -5.33 5.08
C LEU A 4 9.60 -4.37 5.69
N ILE A 5 9.27 -3.72 6.81
CA ILE A 5 10.22 -2.88 7.56
C ILE A 5 11.39 -3.71 8.10
N ALA A 6 11.14 -4.91 8.63
CA ALA A 6 12.19 -5.78 9.12
C ALA A 6 13.12 -6.25 7.98
N LEU A 7 12.57 -6.55 6.81
CA LEU A 7 13.34 -6.86 5.61
C LEU A 7 14.23 -5.67 5.22
N LEU A 8 13.68 -4.46 5.19
CA LEU A 8 14.43 -3.25 4.85
C LEU A 8 15.52 -2.88 5.88
N ARG A 9 15.24 -3.01 7.17
CA ARG A 9 16.18 -2.62 8.24
C ARG A 9 17.30 -3.64 8.48
N TYR A 10 17.00 -4.92 8.33
CA TYR A 10 17.88 -5.98 8.83
C TYR A 10 18.39 -6.91 7.72
N GLY A 11 18.05 -6.64 6.45
CA GLY A 11 18.44 -7.48 5.31
C GLY A 11 17.93 -8.92 5.40
N GLY A 12 16.94 -9.16 6.26
CA GLY A 12 16.40 -10.49 6.51
C GLY A 12 15.55 -10.97 5.33
N GLY A 13 15.79 -12.20 4.87
CA GLY A 13 14.89 -12.87 3.93
C GLY A 13 13.57 -13.18 4.61
N ILE A 14 12.47 -12.63 4.10
CA ILE A 14 11.12 -12.99 4.55
C ILE A 14 10.48 -13.82 3.45
N SER A 15 10.21 -15.08 3.75
CA SER A 15 9.48 -15.97 2.87
C SER A 15 7.98 -15.83 3.08
N TYR A 16 7.25 -15.74 1.98
CA TYR A 16 5.80 -15.84 1.95
C TYR A 16 5.42 -17.05 1.14
N GLN A 17 4.27 -17.60 1.47
CA GLN A 17 3.65 -18.58 0.61
C GLN A 17 3.18 -17.91 -0.69
N LEU A 18 3.32 -18.61 -1.81
CA LEU A 18 2.90 -18.04 -3.09
C LEU A 18 1.38 -18.02 -3.20
N LEU A 19 0.73 -19.18 -3.03
CA LEU A 19 -0.72 -19.36 -3.12
C LEU A 19 -1.30 -19.73 -1.77
N ASP A 20 -2.37 -19.05 -1.39
CA ASP A 20 -3.16 -19.39 -0.20
C ASP A 20 -3.72 -20.82 -0.30
N ASP A 21 -3.31 -21.67 0.63
CA ASP A 21 -3.77 -23.05 0.81
C ASP A 21 -4.58 -23.24 2.10
N HIS A 22 -5.08 -22.14 2.69
CA HIS A 22 -5.77 -22.12 3.98
C HIS A 22 -4.91 -22.53 5.19
N SER A 23 -3.58 -22.53 5.05
CA SER A 23 -2.66 -22.64 6.17
C SER A 23 -2.58 -21.33 6.98
N ASN A 24 -1.86 -21.37 8.10
CA ASN A 24 -1.58 -20.18 8.90
C ASN A 24 -0.46 -19.30 8.31
N TYR A 25 0.05 -19.61 7.11
CA TYR A 25 1.13 -18.86 6.48
C TYR A 25 0.60 -17.67 5.68
N ILE A 26 1.39 -16.58 5.68
CA ILE A 26 1.04 -15.38 4.92
C ILE A 26 1.32 -15.64 3.43
N SER A 27 0.29 -15.45 2.59
CA SER A 27 0.35 -15.69 1.15
C SER A 27 0.38 -14.39 0.32
N LEU A 28 0.93 -14.48 -0.90
CA LEU A 28 0.99 -13.36 -1.85
C LEU A 28 -0.20 -13.32 -2.83
N TYR A 29 -0.76 -14.48 -3.13
CA TYR A 29 -1.92 -14.66 -4.00
C TYR A 29 -2.94 -15.56 -3.31
N ASN A 30 -4.21 -15.42 -3.65
CA ASN A 30 -5.23 -16.35 -3.20
C ASN A 30 -5.16 -17.67 -3.98
N LYS A 31 -6.00 -18.64 -3.60
CA LYS A 31 -6.11 -19.95 -4.28
C LYS A 31 -6.48 -19.88 -5.76
N TYR A 32 -7.02 -18.75 -6.23
CA TYR A 32 -7.40 -18.52 -7.63
C TYR A 32 -6.30 -17.83 -8.45
N GLY A 33 -5.15 -17.50 -7.83
CA GLY A 33 -4.04 -16.83 -8.49
C GLY A 33 -4.15 -15.30 -8.54
N SER A 34 -5.17 -14.71 -7.90
CA SER A 34 -5.35 -13.26 -7.80
C SER A 34 -4.47 -12.68 -6.68
N PRO A 35 -3.82 -11.52 -6.89
CA PRO A 35 -2.91 -10.94 -5.91
C PRO A 35 -3.64 -10.51 -4.62
N LEU A 36 -3.03 -10.79 -3.48
CA LEU A 36 -3.47 -10.32 -2.17
C LEU A 36 -2.92 -8.92 -1.87
N PRO A 37 -3.50 -8.17 -0.90
CA PRO A 37 -3.04 -6.83 -0.54
C PRO A 37 -1.54 -6.73 -0.26
N LEU A 38 -0.95 -7.79 0.28
CA LEU A 38 0.49 -7.86 0.53
C LEU A 38 1.33 -7.75 -0.74
N MET A 39 0.92 -8.36 -1.85
CA MET A 39 1.61 -8.23 -3.14
C MET A 39 1.60 -6.77 -3.63
N HIS A 40 0.50 -6.05 -3.42
CA HIS A 40 0.42 -4.63 -3.76
C HIS A 40 1.33 -3.78 -2.87
N LEU A 41 1.42 -4.09 -1.57
CA LEU A 41 2.40 -3.47 -0.69
C LEU A 41 3.83 -3.67 -1.21
N TYR A 42 4.20 -4.89 -1.58
CA TYR A 42 5.51 -5.18 -2.18
C TYR A 42 5.81 -4.29 -3.39
N LYS A 43 4.83 -4.11 -4.27
CA LYS A 43 4.97 -3.21 -5.44
C LYS A 43 5.12 -1.75 -5.01
N MET A 44 4.38 -1.30 -4.00
CA MET A 44 4.52 0.06 -3.45
C MET A 44 5.88 0.30 -2.77
N PHE A 45 6.53 -0.75 -2.26
CA PHE A 45 7.85 -0.67 -1.64
C PHE A 45 9.01 -0.58 -2.64
N ARG A 46 8.77 -0.81 -3.93
CA ARG A 46 9.81 -0.78 -4.98
C ARG A 46 10.69 0.50 -4.96
N PRO A 47 10.16 1.71 -4.74
CA PRO A 47 10.98 2.93 -4.70
C PRO A 47 11.92 3.04 -3.50
N PHE A 48 11.74 2.21 -2.47
CA PHE A 48 12.55 2.24 -1.24
C PHE A 48 13.70 1.23 -1.24
N VAL A 49 13.74 0.35 -2.26
CA VAL A 49 14.75 -0.70 -2.35
C VAL A 49 16.08 -0.11 -2.82
N ASN A 50 17.15 -0.41 -2.06
CA ASN A 50 18.51 0.09 -2.28
C ASN A 50 18.65 1.62 -2.20
N GLU A 51 17.71 2.28 -1.52
CA GLU A 51 17.79 3.72 -1.25
C GLU A 51 18.06 3.96 0.23
N ASP A 52 18.56 5.14 0.56
CA ASP A 52 18.56 5.62 1.95
C ASP A 52 17.13 5.88 2.40
N ILE A 53 16.72 5.23 3.48
CA ILE A 53 15.35 5.28 3.98
C ILE A 53 15.30 5.79 5.42
N GLU A 54 14.29 6.63 5.68
CA GLU A 54 13.87 6.94 7.05
C GLU A 54 12.62 6.12 7.37
N ILE A 55 12.64 5.43 8.51
CA ILE A 55 11.52 4.61 8.96
C ILE A 55 11.10 5.06 10.35
N THR A 56 9.84 5.45 10.49
CA THR A 56 9.20 5.75 11.77
C THR A 56 8.13 4.73 12.12
N ASN A 57 7.33 5.03 13.15
CA ASN A 57 6.21 4.19 13.51
C ASN A 57 5.06 4.24 12.49
N ASN A 58 4.91 5.32 11.72
CA ASN A 58 3.73 5.50 10.86
C ASN A 58 4.07 5.83 9.40
N TYR A 59 5.36 5.90 9.07
CA TYR A 59 5.76 6.09 7.69
C TYR A 59 7.15 5.51 7.38
N VAL A 60 7.37 5.27 6.09
CA VAL A 60 8.69 5.12 5.46
C VAL A 60 8.87 6.23 4.45
N LEU A 61 10.04 6.85 4.41
CA LEU A 61 10.43 7.90 3.49
C LEU A 61 11.71 7.50 2.76
N SER A 62 11.80 7.82 1.47
CA SER A 62 13.03 7.79 0.68
C SER A 62 13.03 8.88 -0.38
N ARG A 63 14.21 9.20 -0.89
CA ARG A 63 14.36 10.05 -2.08
C ARG A 63 15.00 9.22 -3.18
N LYS A 64 14.36 9.14 -4.34
CA LYS A 64 14.82 8.36 -5.50
C LYS A 64 14.47 9.10 -6.79
N ASP A 65 15.41 9.16 -7.73
CA ASP A 65 15.19 9.80 -9.04
C ASP A 65 14.63 11.24 -8.92
N ASN A 66 15.15 12.00 -7.95
CA ASN A 66 14.70 13.35 -7.57
C ASN A 66 13.26 13.46 -7.03
N ASN A 67 12.57 12.34 -6.82
CA ASN A 67 11.23 12.32 -6.24
C ASN A 67 11.29 11.99 -4.74
N TYR A 68 10.31 12.49 -3.99
CA TYR A 68 10.10 12.11 -2.60
C TYR A 68 9.04 11.02 -2.52
N HIS A 69 9.39 9.89 -1.92
CA HIS A 69 8.52 8.74 -1.78
C HIS A 69 8.16 8.53 -0.32
N PHE A 70 6.86 8.49 -0.04
CA PHE A 70 6.31 8.21 1.28
C PHE A 70 5.44 6.96 1.22
N LEU A 71 5.56 6.11 2.23
CA LEU A 71 4.60 5.05 2.50
C LEU A 71 4.06 5.27 3.91
N LEU A 72 2.81 5.67 4.00
CA LEU A 72 2.10 5.99 5.24
C LEU A 72 1.22 4.82 5.66
N PHE A 73 1.23 4.51 6.94
CA PHE A 73 0.43 3.43 7.52
C PHE A 73 0.12 3.78 8.97
N ASN A 74 -1.09 3.48 9.42
CA ASN A 74 -1.47 3.69 10.81
C ASN A 74 -1.05 2.48 11.65
N LYS A 75 0.11 2.57 12.32
CA LYS A 75 0.55 1.55 13.27
C LYS A 75 -0.23 1.70 14.56
N ILE A 76 -1.38 1.05 14.64
CA ILE A 76 -2.12 0.95 15.90
C ILE A 76 -1.35 0.02 16.84
N ASN A 77 -0.78 0.59 17.91
CA ASN A 77 -0.17 -0.15 19.00
C ASN A 77 -1.22 -0.85 19.90
N ASP A 78 -2.51 -0.55 19.73
CA ASP A 78 -3.57 -1.05 20.62
C ASP A 78 -4.81 -1.53 19.85
N ARG A 79 -5.03 -2.85 19.80
CA ARG A 79 -5.99 -3.56 18.93
C ARG A 79 -7.46 -3.18 19.12
N TYR A 80 -7.77 -2.26 20.03
CA TYR A 80 -9.12 -1.89 20.46
C TYR A 80 -9.65 -0.58 19.85
N MET A 81 -8.89 0.09 18.99
CA MET A 81 -9.20 1.44 18.48
C MET A 81 -9.28 1.48 16.95
N SER A 82 -10.19 0.72 16.34
CA SER A 82 -10.37 0.65 14.87
C SER A 82 -10.72 1.98 14.20
N ASP A 83 -11.27 2.92 14.95
CA ASP A 83 -11.80 4.18 14.42
C ASP A 83 -10.79 5.34 14.47
N VAL A 84 -9.57 5.09 14.97
CA VAL A 84 -8.54 6.13 15.07
C VAL A 84 -8.03 6.45 13.68
N LYS A 85 -8.35 7.66 13.23
CA LYS A 85 -7.78 8.27 12.02
C LYS A 85 -6.48 8.98 12.38
N GLN A 86 -5.48 8.85 11.52
CA GLN A 86 -4.22 9.57 11.65
C GLN A 86 -4.15 10.69 10.62
N ASP A 87 -3.94 11.91 11.10
CA ASP A 87 -3.71 13.08 10.25
C ASP A 87 -2.22 13.19 9.92
N PHE A 88 -1.89 13.38 8.64
CA PHE A 88 -0.55 13.67 8.15
C PHE A 88 -0.54 15.04 7.48
N ILE A 89 0.41 15.89 7.88
CA ILE A 89 0.56 17.27 7.40
C ILE A 89 1.97 17.39 6.80
N PHE A 90 2.04 17.72 5.51
CA PHE A 90 3.28 17.85 4.75
C PHE A 90 3.59 19.31 4.48
N HIS A 91 4.43 19.89 5.32
CA HIS A 91 5.09 21.16 5.03
C HIS A 91 6.18 20.91 3.99
N ASN A 92 6.11 21.61 2.86
CA ASN A 92 6.98 21.37 1.72
C ASN A 92 7.32 22.68 1.01
N GLU A 93 8.29 22.64 0.10
CA GLU A 93 8.69 23.75 -0.76
C GLU A 93 8.48 23.39 -2.25
N LEU A 94 7.53 22.49 -2.54
CA LEU A 94 7.29 22.06 -3.91
C LEU A 94 6.83 23.26 -4.75
N PRO A 95 7.41 23.47 -5.96
CA PRO A 95 6.93 24.47 -6.89
C PRO A 95 5.46 24.28 -7.25
N GLN A 96 4.79 25.38 -7.61
CA GLN A 96 3.51 25.31 -8.32
C GLN A 96 3.62 24.33 -9.51
N ASP A 97 2.52 23.63 -9.78
CA ASP A 97 2.39 22.60 -10.81
C ASP A 97 3.18 21.29 -10.56
N SER A 98 3.80 21.13 -9.38
CA SER A 98 4.40 19.85 -8.97
C SER A 98 3.33 18.76 -8.88
N LEU A 99 3.64 17.58 -9.44
CA LEU A 99 2.72 16.44 -9.45
C LEU A 99 2.85 15.59 -8.19
N MET A 100 1.71 15.22 -7.60
CA MET A 100 1.60 14.24 -6.54
C MET A 100 0.85 13.02 -7.05
N ILE A 101 1.44 11.84 -6.88
CA ILE A 101 0.80 10.56 -7.19
C ILE A 101 0.53 9.85 -5.87
N ILE A 102 -0.74 9.62 -5.58
CA ILE A 102 -1.20 8.98 -4.35
C ILE A 102 -1.78 7.62 -4.72
N LYS A 103 -1.38 6.57 -4.01
CA LYS A 103 -1.94 5.23 -4.14
C LYS A 103 -2.50 4.77 -2.81
N THR A 104 -3.77 4.40 -2.77
CA THR A 104 -4.47 3.96 -1.56
C THR A 104 -4.75 2.47 -1.65
N LEU A 105 -4.28 1.72 -0.66
CA LEU A 105 -4.57 0.29 -0.46
C LEU A 105 -5.37 0.14 0.84
N ASN A 106 -6.54 -0.46 0.74
CA ASN A 106 -7.44 -0.78 1.87
C ASN A 106 -8.33 -1.97 1.51
N HIS A 107 -9.40 -2.21 2.28
CA HIS A 107 -10.34 -3.30 2.00
C HIS A 107 -11.14 -3.13 0.70
N GLU A 108 -11.37 -1.89 0.23
CA GLU A 108 -12.12 -1.57 -1.00
C GLU A 108 -11.22 -1.50 -2.25
N HIS A 109 -9.92 -1.21 -2.07
CA HIS A 109 -8.99 -0.92 -3.14
C HIS A 109 -7.73 -1.78 -2.99
N GLY A 110 -7.49 -2.69 -3.93
CA GLY A 110 -6.39 -3.66 -3.89
C GLY A 110 -6.72 -4.94 -3.11
N SER A 111 -8.00 -5.23 -2.94
CA SER A 111 -8.51 -6.52 -2.47
C SER A 111 -9.83 -6.85 -3.15
N ILE A 112 -9.93 -8.04 -3.73
CA ILE A 112 -11.18 -8.60 -4.28
C ILE A 112 -11.71 -9.76 -3.43
N GLN A 113 -11.13 -10.01 -2.25
CA GLN A 113 -11.49 -11.17 -1.43
C GLN A 113 -12.98 -11.17 -1.02
N HIS A 114 -13.55 -9.99 -0.82
CA HIS A 114 -14.97 -9.84 -0.50
C HIS A 114 -15.92 -10.15 -1.67
N LEU A 115 -15.40 -10.21 -2.90
CA LEU A 115 -16.14 -10.57 -4.12
C LEU A 115 -16.07 -12.06 -4.44
N LEU A 116 -15.19 -12.79 -3.76
CA LEU A 116 -14.96 -14.21 -4.01
C LEU A 116 -15.82 -15.08 -3.09
N PRO A 117 -16.20 -16.30 -3.51
CA PRO A 117 -16.95 -17.23 -2.68
C PRO A 117 -16.16 -17.58 -1.41
N ILE A 118 -16.78 -17.38 -0.25
CA ILE A 118 -16.22 -17.70 1.08
C ILE A 118 -16.39 -19.20 1.42
N SER A 119 -17.14 -19.95 0.62
CA SER A 119 -17.50 -21.34 0.90
C SER A 119 -16.33 -22.32 0.76
N ASP A 120 -16.27 -23.29 1.67
CA ASP A 120 -15.41 -24.48 1.59
C ASP A 120 -15.86 -25.48 0.50
N GLN A 121 -17.03 -25.26 -0.10
CA GLN A 121 -17.46 -26.02 -1.26
C GLN A 121 -16.64 -25.63 -2.49
N LEU A 122 -16.29 -26.62 -3.32
CA LEU A 122 -15.56 -26.42 -4.57
C LEU A 122 -16.43 -25.60 -5.55
N VAL A 123 -16.29 -24.27 -5.50
CA VAL A 123 -16.86 -23.37 -6.49
C VAL A 123 -15.82 -23.18 -7.59
N TYR A 124 -16.10 -23.74 -8.76
CA TYR A 124 -15.37 -23.39 -9.97
C TYR A 124 -15.78 -21.98 -10.39
N ILE A 125 -14.79 -21.11 -10.60
CA ILE A 125 -14.99 -19.76 -11.17
C ILE A 125 -14.32 -19.78 -12.54
N GLU A 126 -15.09 -19.40 -13.56
CA GLU A 126 -14.57 -19.25 -14.92
C GLU A 126 -13.42 -18.23 -14.95
N LYS A 127 -12.41 -18.51 -15.76
CA LYS A 127 -11.22 -17.66 -15.84
C LYS A 127 -11.57 -16.24 -16.28
N GLU A 128 -12.52 -16.10 -17.19
CA GLU A 128 -13.00 -14.82 -17.70
C GLU A 128 -13.59 -13.95 -16.58
N ILE A 129 -14.30 -14.56 -15.62
CA ILE A 129 -14.84 -13.87 -14.45
C ILE A 129 -13.70 -13.41 -13.53
N LEU A 130 -12.72 -14.29 -13.27
CA LEU A 130 -11.54 -13.95 -12.48
C LEU A 130 -10.74 -12.81 -13.12
N ASP A 131 -10.55 -12.85 -14.44
CA ASP A 131 -9.83 -11.82 -15.19
C ASP A 131 -10.54 -10.45 -15.08
N GLU A 132 -11.88 -10.40 -15.10
CA GLU A 132 -12.63 -9.15 -14.87
C GLU A 132 -12.48 -8.65 -13.42
N LEU A 133 -12.56 -9.54 -12.43
CA LEU A 133 -12.34 -9.16 -11.04
C LEU A 133 -10.91 -8.61 -10.84
N ASP A 134 -9.90 -9.25 -11.42
CA ASP A 134 -8.51 -8.86 -11.26
C ASP A 134 -8.18 -7.50 -11.90
N LYS A 135 -8.94 -7.03 -12.89
CA LYS A 135 -8.84 -5.64 -13.38
C LYS A 135 -9.17 -4.61 -12.31
N THR A 136 -9.97 -4.97 -11.31
CA THR A 136 -10.32 -4.09 -10.18
C THR A 136 -9.39 -4.26 -8.99
N ASN A 137 -8.54 -5.30 -9.00
CA ASN A 137 -7.66 -5.65 -7.89
C ASN A 137 -6.37 -4.82 -7.90
N TYR A 138 -6.51 -3.50 -7.80
CA TYR A 138 -5.39 -2.57 -7.72
C TYR A 138 -5.64 -1.47 -6.70
N PRO A 139 -4.58 -0.93 -6.07
CA PRO A 139 -4.69 0.26 -5.24
C PRO A 139 -5.30 1.42 -6.04
N LYS A 140 -6.22 2.18 -5.43
CA LYS A 140 -6.78 3.38 -6.03
C LYS A 140 -5.66 4.38 -6.27
N THR A 141 -5.55 4.90 -7.48
CA THR A 141 -4.55 5.92 -7.83
C THR A 141 -5.23 7.27 -7.99
N GLU A 142 -4.73 8.27 -7.29
CA GLU A 142 -5.19 9.65 -7.32
C GLU A 142 -4.02 10.55 -7.74
N LEU A 143 -4.33 11.58 -8.54
CA LEU A 143 -3.38 12.59 -8.98
C LEU A 143 -3.79 13.91 -8.36
N ALA A 144 -2.85 14.59 -7.73
CA ALA A 144 -3.02 15.94 -7.23
C ALA A 144 -1.88 16.82 -7.75
N VAL A 145 -2.15 18.11 -7.87
CA VAL A 145 -1.17 19.10 -8.35
C VAL A 145 -1.00 20.16 -7.27
N GLN A 146 0.24 20.59 -7.07
CA GLN A 146 0.56 21.69 -6.18
C GLN A 146 0.00 23.00 -6.76
N GLU A 147 -1.11 23.50 -6.22
CA GLU A 147 -1.75 24.72 -6.73
C GLU A 147 -0.90 25.98 -6.50
N GLU A 148 -0.16 26.03 -5.39
CA GLU A 148 0.68 27.17 -5.01
C GLU A 148 2.00 26.67 -4.41
N THR A 149 3.10 27.34 -4.72
CA THR A 149 4.42 26.94 -4.21
C THR A 149 4.44 26.86 -2.68
N GLY A 150 4.86 25.71 -2.16
CA GLY A 150 5.01 25.47 -0.72
C GLY A 150 3.71 25.34 0.09
N ARG A 151 2.54 25.33 -0.57
CA ARG A 151 1.26 24.99 0.09
C ARG A 151 1.33 23.62 0.76
N THR A 152 0.88 23.59 2.01
CA THR A 152 0.78 22.37 2.82
C THR A 152 -0.15 21.36 2.18
N PHE A 153 0.27 20.09 2.17
CA PHE A 153 -0.58 18.96 1.78
C PHE A 153 -1.03 18.19 3.01
N GLU A 154 -2.32 17.92 3.14
CA GLU A 154 -2.90 17.25 4.30
C GLU A 154 -3.73 16.05 3.88
N LEU A 155 -3.66 14.97 4.66
CA LEU A 155 -4.50 13.80 4.46
C LEU A 155 -4.80 13.09 5.76
N LYS A 156 -5.90 12.33 5.73
CA LYS A 156 -6.31 11.43 6.81
C LYS A 156 -6.14 9.99 6.38
N LEU A 157 -5.63 9.17 7.27
CA LEU A 157 -5.43 7.74 7.06
C LEU A 157 -6.28 6.94 8.04
N ASN A 158 -7.12 6.05 7.51
CA ASN A 158 -7.89 5.12 8.34
C ASN A 158 -6.99 3.99 8.88
N HIS A 159 -7.50 3.20 9.84
CA HIS A 159 -6.73 2.13 10.48
C HIS A 159 -6.26 1.05 9.49
N ASP A 160 -7.13 0.61 8.58
CA ASP A 160 -6.92 -0.47 7.62
C ASP A 160 -6.28 0.01 6.31
N GLU A 161 -5.76 1.23 6.30
CA GLU A 161 -5.33 1.91 5.10
C GLU A 161 -3.81 2.11 5.06
N VAL A 162 -3.24 1.82 3.88
CA VAL A 162 -1.86 2.17 3.54
C VAL A 162 -1.89 3.11 2.34
N LYS A 163 -1.22 4.26 2.45
CA LYS A 163 -1.06 5.19 1.34
C LYS A 163 0.38 5.30 0.92
N TYR A 164 0.65 5.10 -0.37
CA TYR A 164 1.90 5.50 -1.00
C TYR A 164 1.73 6.86 -1.64
N ILE A 165 2.71 7.75 -1.49
CA ILE A 165 2.70 9.10 -2.06
C ILE A 165 4.04 9.35 -2.72
N CYS A 166 4.01 9.85 -3.95
CA CYS A 166 5.18 10.30 -4.69
C CYS A 166 5.00 11.78 -5.00
N PHE A 167 5.83 12.62 -4.40
CA PHE A 167 5.96 14.01 -4.82
C PHE A 167 7.03 14.13 -5.88
N LYS A 168 6.69 14.80 -6.98
CA LYS A 168 7.57 15.09 -8.09
C LYS A 168 7.82 16.60 -8.13
N PRO A 169 8.92 17.08 -7.49
CA PRO A 169 9.38 18.44 -7.67
C PRO A 169 9.87 18.56 -9.11
N SER A 170 9.28 19.47 -9.87
CA SER A 170 9.51 19.71 -11.30
C SER A 170 10.99 19.73 -11.73
#